data_AF-A0A8T6RLQ9-F1
#
_entry.id   AF-A0A8T6RLQ9-F1
#
_cell.length_a   1.000
_cell.length_b   1.000
_cell.length_c   1.000
_cell.angle_alpha   90.00
_cell.angle_beta   90.00
_cell.angle_gamma   90.00
#
_symmetry.space_group_name_H-M   'P 1'
#
loop_
_entity.id
_entity.type
_entity.pdbx_description
1 polymer ?
#
loop_
_entity_poly.entity_id
_entity_poly.type
_entity_poly.pdbx_seq_one_letter_code
_entity_poly.pdbx_strand_id
1 'polypeptide(L)'
;MSEPKIIKVIHPEGQIPDELDWEVTKYLMQMGIGYTPCKPSMVEIEGGKQAIKLMIDKTAVRSDGVYGFGIIGSIFLEIPKSPTDLRIIYVTPKEELETKGNQLLETIEPQKRPKRY
;
A
#
# COMPACT_ATOMS: atom_id res chain seq x y z
N MET A 1 15.10 -7.02 1.35
CA MET A 1 15.37 -5.61 0.99
C MET A 1 15.00 -4.76 2.19
N SER A 2 15.84 -3.79 2.55
CA SER A 2 15.52 -2.88 3.67
C SER A 2 14.56 -1.78 3.20
N GLU A 3 13.71 -1.29 4.11
CA GLU A 3 12.84 -0.15 3.80
C GLU A 3 13.68 1.08 3.44
N PRO A 4 13.41 1.76 2.31
CA PRO A 4 14.12 2.97 1.92
C PRO A 4 13.93 4.08 2.96
N LYS A 5 15.03 4.76 3.31
CA LYS A 5 14.96 5.95 4.16
C LYS A 5 14.39 7.12 3.35
N ILE A 6 13.29 7.70 3.85
CA ILE A 6 12.69 8.91 3.28
C ILE A 6 13.50 10.11 3.75
N ILE A 7 14.05 10.86 2.80
CA ILE A 7 14.79 12.10 3.05
C ILE A 7 13.82 13.28 3.10
N LYS A 8 12.81 13.27 2.22
CA LYS A 8 11.83 14.35 2.11
C LYS A 8 10.49 13.84 1.58
N VAL A 9 9.40 14.37 2.11
CA VAL A 9 8.06 14.21 1.51
C VAL A 9 7.85 15.36 0.52
N ILE A 10 7.70 15.04 -0.76
CA ILE A 10 7.51 16.02 -1.84
C ILE A 10 6.03 16.38 -1.93
N HIS A 11 5.18 15.35 -2.02
CA HIS A 11 3.72 15.49 -1.94
C HIS A 11 3.18 14.50 -0.90
N PRO A 12 2.56 14.97 0.19
CA PRO A 12 2.07 14.11 1.25
C PRO A 12 0.84 13.28 0.84
N GLU A 13 0.11 13.76 -0.16
CA GLU A 13 -1.10 13.14 -0.69
C GLU A 13 -1.09 13.23 -2.21
N GLY A 14 -1.80 12.32 -2.86
CA GLY A 14 -1.93 12.30 -4.31
C GLY A 14 -2.96 11.29 -4.78
N GLN A 15 -2.91 11.00 -6.07
CA GLN A 15 -3.65 9.92 -6.70
C GLN A 15 -2.70 9.25 -7.70
N ILE A 16 -2.88 7.95 -7.90
CA ILE A 16 -2.20 7.20 -8.96
C ILE A 16 -3.22 6.80 -10.02
N PRO A 17 -2.80 6.60 -11.28
CA PRO A 17 -3.69 6.09 -12.33
C PRO A 17 -4.33 4.76 -11.92
N ASP A 18 -5.58 4.53 -12.34
CA ASP A 18 -6.33 3.32 -12.01
C ASP A 18 -5.60 2.05 -12.49
N GLU A 19 -4.92 2.11 -13.64
CA GLU A 19 -4.14 0.98 -14.13
C GLU A 19 -2.94 0.66 -13.21
N LEU A 20 -2.30 1.69 -12.64
CA LEU A 20 -1.19 1.48 -11.71
C LEU A 20 -1.71 0.95 -10.37
N ASP A 21 -2.83 1.50 -9.87
CA ASP A 21 -3.49 1.01 -8.66
C ASP A 21 -3.89 -0.46 -8.79
N TRP A 22 -4.39 -0.84 -9.96
CA TRP A 22 -4.72 -2.23 -10.31
C TRP A 22 -3.49 -3.14 -10.30
N GLU A 23 -2.39 -2.76 -10.93
CA GLU A 23 -1.17 -3.57 -10.95
C GLU A 23 -0.57 -3.74 -9.55
N VAL A 24 -0.56 -2.67 -8.73
CA VAL A 24 -0.14 -2.75 -7.32
C VAL A 24 -1.06 -3.69 -6.53
N THR A 25 -2.38 -3.56 -6.72
CA THR A 25 -3.36 -4.40 -6.05
C THR A 25 -3.16 -5.87 -6.41
N LYS A 26 -2.97 -6.18 -7.70
CA LYS A 26 -2.71 -7.52 -8.19
C LYS A 26 -1.43 -8.12 -7.60
N TYR A 27 -0.37 -7.32 -7.48
CA TYR A 27 0.85 -7.73 -6.80
C TYR A 27 0.60 -8.06 -5.32
N LEU A 28 -0.10 -7.18 -4.60
CA LEU A 28 -0.43 -7.40 -3.18
C LEU A 28 -1.33 -8.62 -2.96
N MET A 29 -2.25 -8.91 -3.88
CA MET A 29 -3.08 -10.13 -3.84
C MET A 29 -2.23 -11.42 -3.90
N GLN A 30 -1.09 -11.40 -4.59
CA GLN A 30 -0.15 -12.53 -4.61
C GLN A 30 0.58 -12.70 -3.28
N MET A 31 0.75 -11.61 -2.52
CA MET A 31 1.37 -11.65 -1.19
C MET A 31 0.39 -12.14 -0.13
N GLY A 32 -0.90 -11.83 -0.25
CA GLY A 32 -1.93 -12.30 0.67
C GLY A 32 -3.29 -11.63 0.46
N ILE A 33 -4.30 -12.17 1.15
CA ILE A 33 -5.69 -11.72 1.01
C ILE A 33 -5.93 -10.49 1.91
N GLY A 34 -6.68 -9.53 1.39
CA GLY A 34 -7.09 -8.34 2.14
C GLY A 34 -5.97 -7.33 2.32
N TYR A 35 -5.03 -7.25 1.38
CA TYR A 35 -4.04 -6.17 1.34
C TYR A 35 -4.49 -5.15 0.29
N THR A 36 -4.68 -3.91 0.71
CA THR A 36 -5.19 -2.86 -0.17
C THR A 36 -4.24 -1.66 -0.14
N PRO A 37 -3.72 -1.21 -1.31
CA PRO A 37 -2.90 -0.01 -1.36
C PRO A 37 -3.77 1.23 -1.07
N CYS A 38 -3.20 2.20 -0.38
CA CYS A 38 -3.86 3.46 -0.04
C CYS A 38 -2.85 4.57 0.26
N LYS A 39 -3.35 5.80 0.44
CA LYS A 39 -2.55 6.98 0.82
C LYS A 39 -1.29 7.15 -0.06
N PRO A 40 -1.44 7.25 -1.40
CA PRO A 40 -0.33 7.57 -2.28
C PRO A 40 0.31 8.90 -1.87
N SER A 41 1.64 8.91 -1.86
CA SER A 41 2.46 10.06 -1.56
C SER A 41 3.72 10.02 -2.43
N MET A 42 4.26 11.19 -2.75
CA MET A 42 5.51 11.31 -3.48
C MET A 42 6.62 11.68 -2.50
N VAL A 43 7.68 10.87 -2.47
CA VAL A 43 8.78 10.99 -1.52
C VAL A 43 10.12 10.98 -2.24
N GLU A 44 11.11 11.61 -1.63
CA GLU A 44 12.51 11.48 -1.99
C GLU A 44 13.15 10.47 -1.03
N ILE A 45 13.78 9.44 -1.58
CA ILE A 45 14.49 8.39 -0.84
C ILE A 45 16.01 8.58 -0.95
N GLU A 46 16.75 7.86 -0.11
CA GLU A 46 18.22 7.89 -0.11
C GLU A 46 18.82 7.75 -1.53
N GLY A 47 19.85 8.55 -1.82
CA GLY A 47 20.42 8.68 -3.16
C GLY A 47 19.73 9.70 -4.06
N GLY A 48 18.82 10.53 -3.50
CA GLY A 48 18.17 11.64 -4.21
C GLY A 48 17.13 11.19 -5.23
N LYS A 49 16.68 9.93 -5.16
CA LYS A 49 15.68 9.38 -6.08
C LYS A 49 14.28 9.69 -5.60
N GLN A 50 13.40 10.06 -6.51
CA GLN A 50 11.98 10.21 -6.22
C GLN A 50 11.28 8.85 -6.37
N ALA A 51 10.32 8.58 -5.48
CA ALA A 51 9.55 7.36 -5.45
C ALA A 51 8.09 7.66 -5.06
N ILE A 52 7.19 6.78 -5.50
CA ILE A 52 5.80 6.77 -5.04
C ILE A 52 5.74 5.84 -3.83
N LYS A 53 5.25 6.34 -2.70
CA LYS A 53 4.97 5.55 -1.51
C LYS A 53 3.48 5.35 -1.36
N LEU A 54 3.07 4.10 -1.23
CA LEU A 54 1.71 3.68 -0.88
C LEU A 54 1.75 2.95 0.46
N MET A 55 0.74 3.17 1.28
CA MET A 55 0.52 2.40 2.50
C MET A 55 -0.34 1.17 2.19
N ILE A 56 -0.12 0.08 2.93
CA ILE A 56 -0.88 -1.16 2.80
C ILE A 56 -1.84 -1.25 3.98
N ASP A 57 -3.14 -1.18 3.70
CA ASP A 57 -4.21 -1.36 4.66
C ASP A 57 -4.66 -2.83 4.69
N LYS A 58 -4.87 -3.38 5.90
CA LYS A 58 -5.50 -4.68 6.06
C LYS A 58 -7.00 -4.50 5.91
N THR A 59 -7.61 -5.22 4.98
CA THR A 59 -9.05 -5.19 4.71
C THR A 59 -9.68 -6.57 4.83
N ALA A 60 -10.99 -6.60 5.11
CA ALA A 60 -11.81 -7.79 4.95
C ALA A 60 -13.14 -7.45 4.30
N VAL A 61 -13.61 -8.37 3.47
CA VAL A 61 -14.95 -8.29 2.88
C VAL A 61 -15.94 -8.94 3.84
N ARG A 62 -17.02 -8.22 4.16
CA ARG A 62 -18.17 -8.73 4.90
C ARG A 62 -19.42 -8.60 4.04
N SER A 63 -20.50 -9.24 4.47
CA SER A 63 -21.78 -9.27 3.72
C SER A 63 -22.32 -7.89 3.29
N ASP A 64 -22.00 -6.84 4.04
CA ASP A 64 -22.51 -5.49 3.85
C ASP A 64 -21.47 -4.47 3.34
N GLY A 65 -20.24 -4.91 3.06
CA GLY A 65 -19.19 -4.06 2.50
C GLY A 65 -17.75 -4.49 2.80
N VAL A 66 -16.81 -3.63 2.39
CA VAL A 66 -15.38 -3.79 2.68
C VAL A 66 -15.03 -2.99 3.92
N TYR A 67 -14.25 -3.59 4.80
CA TYR A 67 -13.83 -3.02 6.05
C TYR A 67 -12.31 -2.91 6.12
N GLY A 68 -11.80 -1.82 6.67
CA GLY A 68 -10.38 -1.61 6.96
C GLY A 68 -10.08 -1.81 8.44
N PHE A 69 -8.97 -2.47 8.73
CA PHE A 69 -8.47 -2.69 10.10
C PHE A 69 -7.32 -1.75 10.44
N GLY A 70 -6.61 -1.23 9.45
CA GLY A 70 -5.49 -0.32 9.64
C GLY A 70 -4.27 -0.65 8.79
N ILE A 71 -3.33 0.28 8.81
CA ILE A 71 -2.11 0.22 8.02
C ILE A 71 -1.13 -0.80 8.63
N ILE A 72 -0.72 -1.78 7.84
CA ILE A 72 0.18 -2.87 8.23
C ILE A 72 1.56 -2.79 7.55
N GLY A 73 1.70 -1.96 6.53
CA GLY A 73 2.98 -1.82 5.83
C GLY A 73 2.96 -0.74 4.77
N SER A 74 3.97 -0.77 3.90
CA SER A 74 4.08 0.14 2.77
C SER A 74 4.78 -0.51 1.58
N ILE A 75 4.54 0.05 0.41
CA ILE A 75 5.21 -0.28 -0.85
C ILE A 75 5.75 1.00 -1.48
N PHE A 76 6.97 0.91 -1.99
CA PHE A 76 7.68 1.99 -2.66
C PHE A 76 7.90 1.60 -4.12
N LEU A 77 7.52 2.49 -5.03
CA LEU A 77 7.59 2.30 -6.46
C LEU A 77 8.54 3.33 -7.08
N GLU A 78 9.30 2.91 -8.09
CA GLU A 78 9.95 3.86 -8.99
C GLU A 78 8.87 4.63 -9.77
N ILE A 79 9.13 5.90 -10.11
CA ILE A 79 8.19 6.68 -10.92
C ILE A 79 8.01 5.97 -12.26
N PRO A 80 6.81 5.45 -12.56
CA PRO A 80 6.61 4.63 -13.74
C PRO A 80 6.61 5.50 -15.00
N LYS A 81 7.16 4.98 -16.09
CA LYS A 81 7.14 5.65 -17.40
C LYS A 81 5.80 5.47 -18.13
N SER A 82 5.06 4.43 -17.78
CA SER A 82 3.70 4.14 -18.22
C SER A 82 2.89 3.53 -17.07
N PRO A 83 1.55 3.65 -17.05
CA PRO A 83 0.71 3.15 -15.96
C PRO A 83 0.87 1.64 -15.67
N THR A 84 1.33 0.87 -16.66
CA THR A 84 1.57 -0.57 -16.59
C THR A 84 3.00 -0.98 -16.25
N ASP A 85 3.95 -0.03 -16.14
CA ASP A 85 5.36 -0.30 -15.80
C ASP A 85 5.54 -0.31 -14.28
N LEU A 86 5.05 -1.36 -13.63
CA LEU A 86 5.16 -1.52 -12.19
C LEU A 86 6.59 -1.92 -11.80
N ARG A 87 7.32 -1.00 -11.15
CA ARG A 87 8.66 -1.25 -10.62
C ARG A 87 8.71 -1.01 -9.14
N ILE A 88 8.80 -2.10 -8.39
CA ILE A 88 8.80 -2.09 -6.93
C ILE A 88 10.25 -1.91 -6.44
N ILE A 89 10.50 -0.83 -5.71
CA ILE A 89 11.76 -0.59 -5.00
C ILE A 89 11.79 -1.40 -3.71
N TYR A 90 10.68 -1.40 -2.99
CA TYR A 90 10.52 -2.10 -1.72
C TYR A 90 9.05 -2.39 -1.46
N VAL A 91 8.79 -3.50 -0.79
CA VAL A 91 7.49 -3.81 -0.17
C VAL A 91 7.77 -4.39 1.21
N THR A 92 6.96 -4.03 2.20
CA THR A 92 7.00 -4.69 3.51
C THR A 92 6.92 -6.20 3.34
N PRO A 93 7.85 -6.99 3.93
CA PRO A 93 7.86 -8.43 3.77
C PRO A 93 6.55 -9.09 4.16
N LYS A 94 6.21 -10.19 3.47
CA LYS A 94 4.95 -10.92 3.68
C LYS A 94 4.76 -11.35 5.14
N GLU A 95 5.78 -11.91 5.76
CA GLU A 95 5.72 -12.38 7.16
C GLU A 95 5.36 -11.24 8.13
N GLU A 96 5.89 -10.04 7.89
CA GLU A 96 5.60 -8.86 8.69
C GLU A 96 4.17 -8.35 8.45
N LEU A 97 3.72 -8.35 7.20
CA LEU A 97 2.33 -8.02 6.84
C LEU A 97 1.33 -8.98 7.50
N GLU A 98 1.63 -10.28 7.49
CA GLU A 98 0.79 -11.31 8.12
C GLU A 98 0.76 -11.15 9.63
N THR A 99 1.91 -10.96 10.26
CA THR A 99 2.02 -10.79 11.71
C THR A 99 1.22 -9.57 12.18
N LYS A 100 1.42 -8.41 11.55
CA LYS A 100 0.67 -7.18 11.88
C LYS A 100 -0.80 -7.32 11.53
N GLY A 101 -1.12 -7.93 10.39
CA GLY A 101 -2.50 -8.17 9.96
C GLY A 101 -3.28 -9.01 10.96
N ASN A 102 -2.69 -10.10 11.46
CA ASN A 102 -3.32 -10.96 12.46
C ASN A 102 -3.53 -10.24 13.80
N GLN A 103 -2.55 -9.45 14.23
CA GLN A 103 -2.69 -8.63 15.44
C GLN A 103 -3.86 -7.64 15.33
N LEU A 104 -4.04 -6.99 14.19
CA LEU A 104 -5.15 -6.04 13.99
C LEU A 104 -6.52 -6.72 13.97
N LEU A 105 -6.61 -7.95 13.44
CA LEU A 105 -7.86 -8.73 13.43
C LEU A 105 -8.37 -9.06 14.84
N GLU A 106 -7.45 -9.20 15.80
CA GLU A 106 -7.76 -9.53 17.20
C GLU A 106 -8.00 -8.30 18.07
N THR A 107 -7.43 -7.14 17.69
CA THR A 107 -7.35 -5.97 18.58
C THR A 107 -8.18 -4.77 18.14
N ILE A 108 -8.59 -4.68 16.87
CA ILE A 108 -9.28 -3.51 16.33
C ILE A 108 -10.65 -3.88 15.77
N GLU A 109 -11.66 -3.10 16.15
CA GLU A 109 -12.95 -3.13 15.46
C GLU A 109 -12.82 -2.52 14.05
N PRO A 110 -13.17 -3.27 12.99
CA PRO A 110 -12.99 -2.80 11.64
C PRO A 110 -13.89 -1.60 11.31
N GLN A 111 -13.35 -0.63 10.57
CA GLN A 111 -14.12 0.50 10.08
C GLN A 111 -14.64 0.24 8.66
N LYS A 112 -15.94 0.49 8.45
CA LYS A 112 -16.55 0.35 7.13
C LYS A 112 -15.93 1.35 6.16
N ARG A 113 -15.37 0.85 5.05
CA ARG A 113 -14.81 1.72 4.01
C ARG A 113 -15.95 2.28 3.16
N PRO A 114 -15.92 3.57 2.81
CA PRO A 114 -16.88 4.14 1.87
C PRO A 114 -16.74 3.42 0.52
N LYS A 115 -17.86 3.15 -0.15
CA LYS A 115 -17.85 2.66 -1.53
C LYS A 115 -17.23 3.75 -2.41
N ARG A 116 -16.11 3.44 -3.06
CA ARG A 116 -15.65 4.26 -4.20
C ARG A 116 -16.61 3.95 -5.35
N TYR A 117 -17.42 4.93 -5.72
CA TYR A 117 -18.30 4.90 -6.91
C TYR A 117 -17.54 5.48 -8.10
#